data_AF-A0A0B1T6E4-F1
#
_entry.id   AF-A0A0B1T6E4-F1
#
_cell.length_a   1.000
_cell.length_b   1.000
_cell.length_c   1.000
_cell.angle_alpha   90.00
_cell.angle_beta   90.00
_cell.angle_gamma   90.00
#
_symmetry.space_group_name_H-M   'P 1'
#
loop_
_entity.id
_entity.type
_entity.pdbx_description
1 polymer ?
#
loop_
_entity_poly.entity_id
_entity_poly.type
_entity_poly.pdbx_seq_one_letter_code
_entity_poly.pdbx_strand_id
1 'polypeptide(L)'
;MVQFEGKNFLKKTIPDAAVVFFEVSRIEQDDEKILLYKSEQLKQSSRITWKGFTLGCQAPEDATRTTLNFAFAIDFSDAEGLQDEESQNHFVDSTEFAIRSIGETFADYNRTNTYTAYGIGARIPPQYRESHEFCLNLDTDPTCTGIEGVVTAFRNTFMHTQPCTSAHFAHVIYHIAKNAQIALSRTDASKPQYYILNIITRGAIDDVKETVQAAIFASKAPISIVFTGIGDRNLDEIERLGVGGKRLTYHGRKSDRDNLQFVNMTKVLLESDGSAEESKFTLSERALYQIPRQLTSYFTKNGIFPVEKQDTATTDNTLRPMAVFRSSSIVSDDGHGSLDKSSPEETETVAPSSAKDSSEQARRRQHKALSRGMRSMTLVDDRRY
;
A
#
# COMPACT_ATOMS: atom_id res chain seq x y z
N MET A 1 16.94 7.92 -5.91
CA MET A 1 18.41 8.08 -5.95
C MET A 1 18.73 9.42 -6.61
N VAL A 2 19.50 10.28 -5.95
CA VAL A 2 19.86 11.63 -6.39
C VAL A 2 21.37 11.70 -6.59
N GLN A 3 21.85 12.36 -7.64
CA GLN A 3 23.28 12.58 -7.89
C GLN A 3 23.52 14.06 -8.15
N PHE A 4 24.53 14.63 -7.48
CA PHE A 4 24.90 16.04 -7.65
C PHE A 4 26.13 16.20 -8.53
N GLU A 5 26.14 17.32 -9.26
CA GLU A 5 27.23 17.71 -10.13
C GLU A 5 27.56 19.19 -9.93
N GLY A 6 28.82 19.50 -9.61
CA GLY A 6 29.34 20.85 -9.45
C GLY A 6 30.08 21.30 -10.71
N LYS A 7 29.71 22.48 -11.25
CA LYS A 7 30.36 23.11 -12.41
C LYS A 7 30.72 24.56 -12.09
N ASN A 8 31.75 25.07 -12.76
CA ASN A 8 32.07 26.50 -12.80
C ASN A 8 32.30 27.18 -11.44
N PHE A 9 32.91 26.48 -10.48
CA PHE A 9 33.32 27.08 -9.22
C PHE A 9 34.31 28.24 -9.47
N LEU A 10 34.03 29.40 -8.89
CA LEU A 10 34.89 30.57 -9.00
C LEU A 10 36.24 30.29 -8.33
N LYS A 11 37.34 30.41 -9.08
CA LYS A 11 38.71 30.25 -8.57
C LYS A 11 39.06 31.21 -7.42
N LYS A 12 38.37 32.34 -7.34
CA LYS A 12 38.50 33.31 -6.23
C LYS A 12 37.92 32.78 -4.91
N THR A 13 36.99 31.84 -4.96
CA THR A 13 36.24 31.32 -3.81
C THR A 13 36.71 29.91 -3.43
N ILE A 14 37.12 29.09 -4.40
CA ILE A 14 37.60 27.73 -4.19
C ILE A 14 38.93 27.56 -4.93
N PRO A 15 40.07 27.54 -4.22
CA PRO A 15 41.40 27.32 -4.80
C PRO A 15 41.51 25.98 -5.54
N ASP A 16 42.39 25.88 -6.54
CA ASP A 16 42.59 24.66 -7.34
C ASP A 16 43.10 23.46 -6.48
N ALA A 17 43.68 23.73 -5.30
CA ALA A 17 44.12 22.70 -4.34
C ALA A 17 43.03 22.30 -3.32
N ALA A 18 41.84 22.91 -3.38
CA ALA A 18 40.78 22.68 -2.41
C ALA A 18 40.14 21.31 -2.57
N VAL A 19 39.56 20.83 -1.48
CA VAL A 19 38.74 19.63 -1.43
C VAL A 19 37.29 20.07 -1.23
N VAL A 20 36.40 19.61 -2.10
CA VAL A 20 35.01 20.00 -2.16
C VAL A 20 34.13 18.81 -1.77
N PHE A 21 33.17 19.08 -0.89
CA PHE A 21 32.09 18.17 -0.52
C PHE A 21 30.81 19.00 -0.33
N PHE A 22 29.66 18.35 -0.34
CA PHE A 22 28.40 18.99 0.00
C PHE A 22 27.74 18.30 1.18
N GLU A 23 26.92 19.08 1.87
CA GLU A 23 26.10 18.65 2.98
C GLU A 23 24.65 18.99 2.67
N VAL A 24 23.76 18.02 2.80
CA VAL A 24 22.33 18.23 2.72
C VAL A 24 21.82 18.33 4.13
N SER A 25 21.22 19.46 4.48
CA SER A 25 20.63 19.68 5.80
C SER A 25 19.15 20.00 5.67
N ARG A 26 18.35 19.54 6.63
CA ARG A 26 16.98 20.01 6.83
C ARG A 26 17.03 21.29 7.67
N ILE A 27 16.30 22.31 7.25
CA ILE A 27 16.13 23.57 7.99
C ILE A 27 14.84 23.44 8.82
N GLU A 28 14.95 23.62 10.13
CA GLU A 28 13.79 23.65 11.04
C GLU A 28 13.24 25.08 11.22
N GLN A 29 12.12 25.23 11.93
CA GLN A 29 11.42 26.53 12.09
C GLN A 29 12.28 27.63 12.77
N ASP A 30 13.34 27.25 13.49
CA ASP A 30 14.25 28.16 14.18
C ASP A 30 15.58 28.40 13.43
N ASP A 31 15.63 28.14 12.11
CA ASP A 31 16.84 28.19 11.26
C ASP A 31 17.95 27.18 11.66
N GLU A 32 17.65 26.23 12.55
CA GLU A 32 18.57 25.17 12.93
C GLU A 32 18.74 24.15 11.78
N LYS A 33 20.00 23.77 11.50
CA LYS A 33 20.36 22.89 10.39
C LYS A 33 20.69 21.48 10.89
N ILE A 34 19.85 20.51 10.53
CA ILE A 34 20.08 19.09 10.81
C ILE A 34 20.73 18.45 9.59
N LEU A 35 21.97 17.98 9.74
CA LEU A 35 22.71 17.29 8.68
C LEU A 35 22.05 15.93 8.36
N LEU A 36 21.55 15.78 7.13
CA LEU A 36 20.94 14.55 6.64
C LEU A 36 21.92 13.68 5.85
N TYR A 37 22.85 14.31 5.14
CA TYR A 37 23.81 13.61 4.30
C TYR A 37 25.06 14.47 4.09
N LYS A 38 26.22 13.80 4.04
CA LYS A 38 27.50 14.41 3.69
C LYS A 38 28.16 13.58 2.61
N SER A 39 28.55 14.23 1.51
CA SER A 39 29.19 13.57 0.37
C SER A 39 30.64 13.18 0.66
N GLU A 40 31.22 12.38 -0.23
CA GLU A 40 32.66 12.22 -0.28
C GLU A 40 33.37 13.54 -0.64
N GLN A 41 34.63 13.60 -0.21
CA GLN A 41 35.55 14.70 -0.43
C GLN A 41 36.32 14.51 -1.73
N LEU A 42 36.15 15.41 -2.68
CA LEU A 42 36.78 15.34 -4.01
C LEU A 42 37.69 16.55 -4.23
N LYS A 43 38.82 16.34 -4.91
CA LYS A 43 39.69 17.45 -5.31
C LYS A 43 38.97 18.35 -6.30
N GLN A 44 39.20 19.65 -6.16
CA GLN A 44 38.61 20.65 -7.04
C GLN A 44 38.96 20.39 -8.51
N SER A 45 37.95 20.48 -9.37
CA SER A 45 38.09 20.37 -10.82
C SER A 45 37.04 21.24 -11.53
N SER A 46 37.15 21.39 -12.86
CA SER A 46 36.14 22.12 -13.65
C SER A 46 34.76 21.46 -13.62
N ARG A 47 34.70 20.17 -13.28
CA ARG A 47 33.50 19.34 -13.24
C ARG A 47 33.64 18.27 -12.16
N ILE A 48 32.91 18.40 -11.06
CA ILE A 48 32.87 17.43 -9.97
C ILE A 48 31.56 16.66 -10.02
N THR A 49 31.63 15.33 -10.03
CA THR A 49 30.45 14.46 -9.97
C THR A 49 30.57 13.61 -8.73
N TRP A 50 29.66 13.79 -7.77
CA TRP A 50 29.63 12.98 -6.55
C TRP A 50 28.87 11.67 -6.78
N LYS A 51 29.06 10.70 -5.88
CA LYS A 51 28.29 9.45 -5.89
C LYS A 51 26.80 9.72 -5.69
N GLY A 52 25.97 8.88 -6.32
CA GLY A 52 24.53 8.88 -6.09
C GLY A 52 24.22 8.53 -4.63
N PHE A 53 23.24 9.22 -4.05
CA PHE A 53 22.81 9.01 -2.68
C PHE A 53 21.28 9.00 -2.58
N THR A 54 20.77 8.47 -1.47
CA THR A 54 19.35 8.50 -1.13
C THR A 54 19.24 9.12 0.26
N LEU A 55 18.37 10.12 0.41
CA LEU A 55 18.05 10.70 1.71
C LEU A 55 17.07 9.77 2.41
N GLY A 56 17.57 8.88 3.26
CA GLY A 56 16.73 8.09 4.14
C GLY A 56 16.15 8.99 5.23
N CYS A 57 14.85 8.94 5.47
CA CYS A 57 14.26 9.47 6.70
C CYS A 57 14.71 8.61 7.89
N GLN A 58 15.95 8.78 8.34
CA GLN A 58 16.40 8.18 9.60
C GLN A 58 15.93 9.07 10.74
N ALA A 59 14.77 8.73 11.30
CA ALA A 59 14.37 9.21 12.61
C ALA A 59 15.18 8.45 13.70
N PRO A 60 15.57 9.12 14.80
CA PRO A 60 16.18 8.47 15.95
C PRO A 60 15.26 7.38 16.53
N GLU A 61 15.86 6.37 17.15
CA GLU A 61 15.28 5.04 17.40
C GLU A 61 14.03 4.99 18.30
N ASP A 62 13.69 6.06 19.03
CA ASP A 62 12.69 6.02 20.09
C ASP A 62 11.46 6.94 19.91
N ALA A 63 11.34 7.63 18.77
CA ALA A 63 10.13 8.42 18.48
C ALA A 63 9.04 7.53 17.85
N THR A 64 8.06 7.10 18.66
CA THR A 64 6.73 6.53 18.30
C THR A 64 6.52 6.20 16.80
N ARG A 65 7.27 5.24 16.26
CA ARG A 65 7.13 4.86 14.86
C ARG A 65 6.07 3.77 14.78
N THR A 66 5.00 4.05 14.05
CA THR A 66 3.98 3.04 13.73
C THR A 66 4.66 1.79 13.16
N THR A 67 4.39 0.62 13.75
CA THR A 67 4.85 -0.65 13.20
C THR A 67 3.92 -1.08 12.08
N LEU A 68 4.48 -1.31 10.88
CA LEU A 68 3.74 -1.88 9.76
C LEU A 68 3.96 -3.39 9.73
N ASN A 69 2.87 -4.14 9.84
CA ASN A 69 2.85 -5.60 9.72
C ASN A 69 2.32 -5.94 8.33
N PHE A 70 3.16 -6.57 7.51
CA PHE A 70 2.78 -6.94 6.14
C PHE A 70 2.47 -8.43 6.06
N ALA A 71 1.33 -8.76 5.46
CA ALA A 71 0.83 -10.11 5.27
C ALA A 71 0.56 -10.39 3.79
N PHE A 72 0.99 -11.55 3.31
CA PHE A 72 0.61 -12.09 2.01
C PHE A 72 -0.46 -13.16 2.17
N ALA A 73 -1.44 -13.19 1.28
CA ALA A 73 -2.33 -14.32 1.12
C ALA A 73 -2.40 -14.70 -0.35
N ILE A 74 -1.93 -15.91 -0.68
CA ILE A 74 -1.80 -16.36 -2.06
C ILE A 74 -2.91 -17.35 -2.37
N ASP A 75 -3.68 -17.03 -3.40
CA ASP A 75 -4.76 -17.88 -3.89
C ASP A 75 -4.20 -18.93 -4.87
N PHE A 76 -4.22 -20.18 -4.42
CA PHE A 76 -3.81 -21.34 -5.19
C PHE A 76 -4.95 -21.92 -6.05
N SER A 77 -6.18 -21.45 -5.89
CA SER A 77 -7.31 -22.00 -6.61
C SER A 77 -7.17 -21.77 -8.13
N ASP A 78 -7.73 -22.72 -8.88
CA ASP A 78 -7.72 -22.76 -10.33
C ASP A 78 -9.13 -23.13 -10.81
N ALA A 79 -9.97 -22.12 -11.03
CA ALA A 79 -11.34 -22.31 -11.49
C ALA A 79 -11.43 -22.88 -12.92
N GLU A 80 -10.40 -22.67 -13.73
CA GLU A 80 -10.37 -23.10 -15.13
C GLU A 80 -9.69 -24.46 -15.33
N GLY A 81 -8.93 -24.92 -14.32
CA GLY A 81 -8.19 -26.17 -14.40
C GLY A 81 -7.10 -26.13 -15.46
N LEU A 82 -6.39 -25.00 -15.57
CA LEU A 82 -5.31 -24.79 -16.53
C LEU A 82 -4.08 -25.58 -16.12
N GLN A 83 -4.07 -26.88 -16.36
CA GLN A 83 -2.99 -27.78 -15.93
C GLN A 83 -1.81 -27.85 -16.92
N ASP A 84 -1.81 -27.06 -17.99
CA ASP A 84 -0.66 -26.99 -18.89
C ASP A 84 0.54 -26.30 -18.23
N GLU A 85 1.74 -26.78 -18.58
CA GLU A 85 2.99 -26.35 -17.97
C GLU A 85 3.25 -24.85 -18.14
N GLU A 86 2.88 -24.28 -19.29
CA GLU A 86 3.05 -22.85 -19.57
C GLU A 86 2.20 -21.98 -18.64
N SER A 87 0.91 -22.32 -18.48
CA SER A 87 0.00 -21.60 -17.58
C SER A 87 0.44 -21.68 -16.11
N GLN A 88 0.93 -22.84 -15.67
CA GLN A 88 1.42 -23.03 -14.31
C GLN A 88 2.71 -22.24 -14.07
N ASN A 89 3.68 -22.30 -14.99
CA ASN A 89 4.91 -21.52 -14.92
C ASN A 89 4.63 -20.01 -14.91
N HIS A 90 3.74 -19.55 -15.79
CA HIS A 90 3.33 -18.15 -15.84
C HIS A 90 2.70 -17.69 -14.51
N PHE A 91 1.87 -18.53 -13.88
CA PHE A 91 1.30 -18.21 -12.56
C PHE A 91 2.37 -18.12 -11.47
N VAL A 92 3.32 -19.07 -11.45
CA VAL A 92 4.45 -19.06 -10.51
C VAL A 92 5.27 -17.77 -10.68
N ASP A 93 5.71 -17.48 -11.89
CA ASP A 93 6.53 -16.31 -12.21
C ASP A 93 5.81 -15.00 -11.89
N SER A 94 4.52 -14.90 -12.23
CA SER A 94 3.72 -13.72 -11.94
C SER A 94 3.52 -13.51 -10.44
N THR A 95 3.24 -14.59 -9.69
CA THR A 95 3.04 -14.52 -8.24
C THR A 95 4.32 -14.10 -7.54
N GLU A 96 5.45 -14.68 -7.94
CA GLU A 96 6.76 -14.29 -7.46
C GLU A 96 7.11 -12.84 -7.75
N PHE A 97 6.83 -12.37 -8.96
CA PHE A 97 7.03 -10.99 -9.33
C PHE A 97 6.15 -10.05 -8.48
N ALA A 98 4.88 -10.40 -8.23
CA ALA A 98 4.00 -9.63 -7.35
C ALA A 98 4.54 -9.54 -5.91
N ILE A 99 4.94 -10.67 -5.34
CA ILE A 99 5.52 -10.76 -3.99
C ILE A 99 6.76 -9.86 -3.88
N ARG A 100 7.68 -9.96 -4.84
CA ARG A 100 8.92 -9.16 -4.85
C ARG A 100 8.65 -7.68 -5.06
N SER A 101 7.81 -7.32 -6.03
CA SER A 101 7.50 -5.92 -6.33
C SER A 101 6.93 -5.22 -5.10
N ILE A 102 5.82 -5.76 -4.58
CA ILE A 102 5.07 -5.12 -3.50
C ILE A 102 5.85 -5.24 -2.19
N GLY A 103 6.38 -6.43 -1.90
CA GLY A 103 7.02 -6.75 -0.64
C GLY A 103 8.32 -5.99 -0.39
N GLU A 104 9.20 -5.88 -1.40
CA GLU A 104 10.47 -5.17 -1.24
C GLU A 104 10.27 -3.68 -0.99
N THR A 105 9.17 -3.10 -1.47
CA THR A 105 8.81 -1.70 -1.19
C THR A 105 8.60 -1.44 0.31
N PHE A 106 8.29 -2.47 1.09
CA PHE A 106 8.11 -2.37 2.55
C PHE A 106 9.35 -2.71 3.37
N ALA A 107 10.47 -3.11 2.75
CA ALA A 107 11.68 -3.50 3.47
C ALA A 107 12.16 -2.40 4.46
N ASP A 108 12.09 -1.13 4.05
CA ASP A 108 12.49 0.03 4.86
C ASP A 108 11.55 0.34 6.05
N TYR A 109 10.34 -0.24 6.04
CA TYR A 109 9.33 -0.07 7.09
C TYR A 109 9.21 -1.31 7.98
N ASN A 110 9.73 -2.46 7.54
CA ASN A 110 9.70 -3.73 8.24
C ASN A 110 11.02 -4.00 8.98
N ARG A 111 11.16 -3.45 10.19
CA ARG A 111 12.41 -3.56 10.98
C ARG A 111 12.77 -5.01 11.35
N THR A 112 11.78 -5.87 11.56
CA THR A 112 12.02 -7.27 11.91
C THR A 112 12.35 -8.12 10.70
N ASN A 113 12.17 -7.59 9.48
CA ASN A 113 12.30 -8.33 8.23
C ASN A 113 11.45 -9.62 8.23
N THR A 114 10.25 -9.56 8.82
CA THR A 114 9.32 -10.69 8.92
C THR A 114 8.00 -10.37 8.25
N TYR A 115 7.47 -11.33 7.50
CA TYR A 115 6.19 -11.24 6.81
C TYR A 115 5.33 -12.40 7.26
N THR A 116 4.03 -12.21 7.49
CA THR A 116 3.13 -13.36 7.63
C THR A 116 2.62 -13.76 6.26
N ALA A 117 2.53 -15.05 5.99
CA ALA A 117 2.13 -15.53 4.69
C ALA A 117 1.13 -16.67 4.82
N TYR A 118 0.04 -16.57 4.06
CA TYR A 118 -1.06 -17.52 4.05
C TYR A 118 -1.33 -18.03 2.63
N GLY A 119 -1.88 -19.24 2.53
CA GLY A 119 -2.46 -19.78 1.31
C GLY A 119 -3.98 -19.86 1.39
N ILE A 120 -4.64 -19.79 0.25
CA ILE A 120 -6.10 -19.89 0.08
C ILE A 120 -6.39 -20.87 -1.06
N GLY A 121 -7.46 -21.66 -0.95
CA GLY A 121 -8.02 -22.41 -2.08
C GLY A 121 -7.17 -23.61 -2.52
N ALA A 122 -6.64 -24.37 -1.56
CA ALA A 122 -5.86 -25.57 -1.85
C ALA A 122 -6.20 -26.74 -0.94
N ARG A 123 -5.95 -27.96 -1.44
CA ARG A 123 -5.88 -29.18 -0.64
C ARG A 123 -4.46 -29.35 -0.14
N ILE A 124 -4.28 -29.29 1.18
CA ILE A 124 -2.97 -29.30 1.83
C ILE A 124 -2.61 -30.67 2.40
N PRO A 125 -1.34 -31.12 2.30
CA PRO A 125 -0.89 -32.37 2.89
C PRO A 125 -0.99 -32.31 4.44
N PRO A 126 -1.01 -33.47 5.14
CA PRO A 126 -0.92 -34.82 4.58
C PRO A 126 -2.27 -35.43 4.21
N GLN A 127 -3.40 -34.90 4.69
CA GLN A 127 -4.73 -35.45 4.39
C GLN A 127 -5.38 -34.87 3.12
N TYR A 128 -4.78 -33.86 2.49
CA TYR A 128 -5.34 -33.16 1.32
C TYR A 128 -6.76 -32.66 1.55
N ARG A 129 -6.99 -32.13 2.75
CA ARG A 129 -8.25 -31.43 3.06
C ARG A 129 -8.22 -30.07 2.41
N GLU A 130 -9.36 -29.70 1.83
CA GLU A 130 -9.58 -28.36 1.33
C GLU A 130 -9.42 -27.33 2.45
N SER A 131 -8.59 -26.33 2.18
CA SER A 131 -8.34 -25.22 3.07
C SER A 131 -8.41 -23.91 2.29
N HIS A 132 -9.15 -22.97 2.87
CA HIS A 132 -9.24 -21.59 2.41
C HIS A 132 -8.43 -20.62 3.28
N GLU A 133 -7.65 -21.17 4.23
CA GLU A 133 -6.73 -20.41 5.03
C GLU A 133 -5.73 -21.36 5.70
N PHE A 134 -4.46 -21.24 5.36
CA PHE A 134 -3.38 -22.03 5.98
C PHE A 134 -2.07 -21.25 5.94
N CYS A 135 -1.12 -21.57 6.83
CA CYS A 135 0.20 -20.96 6.80
C CYS A 135 0.93 -21.35 5.51
N LEU A 136 1.41 -20.36 4.74
CA LEU A 136 2.02 -20.59 3.43
C LEU A 136 3.29 -21.45 3.52
N ASN A 137 3.98 -21.43 4.66
CA ASN A 137 5.17 -22.26 4.90
C ASN A 137 4.83 -23.70 5.33
N LEU A 138 3.54 -24.06 5.42
CA LEU A 138 3.03 -25.34 5.91
C LEU A 138 3.45 -25.68 7.35
N ASP A 139 3.79 -24.66 8.14
CA ASP A 139 4.04 -24.77 9.58
C ASP A 139 2.85 -24.24 10.39
N THR A 140 2.97 -24.28 11.71
CA THR A 140 2.05 -23.73 12.69
C THR A 140 2.08 -22.20 12.76
N ASP A 141 3.24 -21.59 12.52
CA ASP A 141 3.44 -20.13 12.49
C ASP A 141 3.50 -19.65 11.03
N PRO A 142 2.65 -18.68 10.60
CA PRO A 142 2.68 -18.14 9.23
C PRO A 142 3.90 -17.25 8.92
N THR A 143 4.78 -17.01 9.89
CA THR A 143 5.90 -16.07 9.74
C THR A 143 6.97 -16.60 8.79
N CYS A 144 7.35 -15.75 7.83
CA CYS A 144 8.43 -15.93 6.87
C CYS A 144 9.47 -14.83 7.06
N THR A 145 10.76 -15.20 7.09
CA THR A 145 11.87 -14.24 7.18
C THR A 145 12.22 -13.71 5.80
N GLY A 146 12.02 -12.41 5.60
CA GLY A 146 12.29 -11.72 4.34
C GLY A 146 11.33 -12.10 3.21
N ILE A 147 11.42 -11.34 2.11
CA ILE A 147 10.63 -11.59 0.90
C ILE A 147 10.98 -12.92 0.24
N GLU A 148 12.26 -13.27 0.20
CA GLU A 148 12.69 -14.57 -0.33
C GLU A 148 12.19 -15.75 0.52
N GLY A 149 11.94 -15.55 1.83
CA GLY A 149 11.27 -16.53 2.67
C GLY A 149 9.84 -16.78 2.22
N VAL A 150 9.10 -15.73 1.88
CA VAL A 150 7.73 -15.83 1.33
C VAL A 150 7.73 -16.53 -0.03
N VAL A 151 8.65 -16.17 -0.92
CA VAL A 151 8.77 -16.80 -2.25
C VAL A 151 9.13 -18.29 -2.12
N THR A 152 10.05 -18.64 -1.22
CA THR A 152 10.42 -20.03 -0.96
C THR A 152 9.24 -20.83 -0.41
N ALA A 153 8.49 -20.25 0.54
CA ALA A 153 7.28 -20.86 1.07
C ALA A 153 6.22 -21.06 -0.01
N PHE A 154 6.01 -20.06 -0.87
CA PHE A 154 5.10 -20.17 -2.02
C PHE A 154 5.49 -21.31 -2.95
N ARG A 155 6.74 -21.36 -3.43
CA ARG A 155 7.23 -22.43 -4.32
C ARG A 155 7.06 -23.80 -3.69
N ASN A 156 7.46 -23.94 -2.44
CA ASN A 156 7.35 -25.22 -1.72
C ASN A 156 5.88 -25.66 -1.64
N THR A 157 4.99 -24.77 -1.23
CA THR A 157 3.57 -25.07 -1.11
C THR A 157 2.92 -25.38 -2.45
N PHE A 158 3.27 -24.64 -3.49
CA PHE A 158 2.76 -24.87 -4.84
C PHE A 158 3.07 -26.29 -5.33
N MET A 159 4.26 -26.81 -5.04
CA MET A 159 4.68 -28.17 -5.42
C MET A 159 4.01 -29.29 -4.61
N HIS A 160 3.52 -29.01 -3.40
CA HIS A 160 3.01 -30.02 -2.47
C HIS A 160 1.50 -29.96 -2.24
N THR A 161 0.81 -28.98 -2.81
CA THR A 161 -0.63 -28.79 -2.66
C THR A 161 -1.36 -29.05 -3.96
N GLN A 162 -2.68 -29.25 -3.87
CA GLN A 162 -3.53 -29.37 -5.06
C GLN A 162 -4.51 -28.21 -5.10
N PRO A 163 -4.65 -27.50 -6.23
CA PRO A 163 -5.56 -26.37 -6.34
C PRO A 163 -7.01 -26.81 -6.13
N CYS A 164 -7.79 -25.98 -5.44
CA CYS A 164 -9.25 -26.08 -5.44
C CYS A 164 -9.83 -25.34 -6.65
N THR A 165 -11.09 -25.60 -6.98
CA THR A 165 -11.79 -24.88 -8.06
C THR A 165 -12.32 -23.52 -7.62
N SER A 166 -12.26 -23.21 -6.33
CA SER A 166 -12.74 -21.98 -5.72
C SER A 166 -11.85 -21.54 -4.57
N ALA A 167 -11.93 -20.26 -4.23
CA ALA A 167 -11.29 -19.66 -3.07
C ALA A 167 -12.27 -18.81 -2.26
N HIS A 168 -12.11 -18.86 -0.94
CA HIS A 168 -12.87 -18.05 0.01
C HIS A 168 -11.96 -17.04 0.70
N PHE A 169 -12.14 -15.74 0.42
CA PHE A 169 -11.27 -14.69 0.97
C PHE A 169 -11.71 -14.18 2.34
N ALA A 170 -12.97 -14.43 2.73
CA ALA A 170 -13.54 -13.91 3.97
C ALA A 170 -12.75 -14.37 5.20
N HIS A 171 -12.25 -15.61 5.18
CA HIS A 171 -11.53 -16.22 6.30
C HIS A 171 -10.26 -15.44 6.63
N VAL A 172 -9.34 -15.30 5.66
CA VAL A 172 -8.06 -14.61 5.86
C VAL A 172 -8.25 -13.12 6.16
N ILE A 173 -9.22 -12.46 5.52
CA ILE A 173 -9.54 -11.05 5.80
C ILE A 173 -10.00 -10.89 7.25
N TYR A 174 -10.93 -11.75 7.69
CA TYR A 174 -11.45 -11.69 9.05
C TYR A 174 -10.37 -12.01 10.09
N HIS A 175 -9.55 -13.04 9.85
CA HIS A 175 -8.47 -13.42 10.75
C HIS A 175 -7.47 -12.28 10.96
N ILE A 176 -6.95 -11.69 9.88
CA ILE A 176 -5.94 -10.63 9.99
C ILE A 176 -6.55 -9.36 10.58
N ALA A 177 -7.78 -9.00 10.21
CA ALA A 177 -8.49 -7.88 10.83
C ALA A 177 -8.70 -8.10 12.34
N LYS A 178 -9.02 -9.33 12.76
CA LYS A 178 -9.17 -9.69 14.17
C LYS A 178 -7.84 -9.61 14.91
N ASN A 179 -6.76 -10.09 14.32
CA ASN A 179 -5.42 -9.97 14.88
C ASN A 179 -5.00 -8.51 15.04
N ALA A 180 -5.31 -7.67 14.06
CA ALA A 180 -5.06 -6.24 14.11
C ALA A 180 -5.81 -5.54 15.27
N GLN A 181 -7.07 -5.94 15.55
CA GLN A 181 -7.83 -5.45 16.72
C GLN A 181 -7.25 -5.93 18.04
N ILE A 182 -6.81 -7.19 18.12
CA ILE A 182 -6.18 -7.77 19.32
C ILE A 182 -4.85 -7.07 19.59
N ALA A 183 -4.04 -6.84 18.55
CA ALA A 183 -2.77 -6.11 18.66
C ALA A 183 -3.02 -4.69 19.16
N LEU A 184 -4.03 -3.98 18.64
CA LEU A 184 -4.40 -2.65 19.10
C LEU A 184 -4.74 -2.61 20.59
N SER A 185 -5.42 -3.63 21.12
CA SER A 185 -5.82 -3.69 22.53
C SER A 185 -4.70 -4.16 23.47
N ARG A 186 -3.63 -4.75 22.94
CA ARG A 186 -2.46 -5.22 23.70
C ARG A 186 -1.25 -4.28 23.62
N THR A 187 -1.18 -3.44 22.59
CA THR A 187 0.00 -2.60 22.34
C THR A 187 -0.14 -1.27 23.06
N ASP A 188 0.98 -0.74 23.54
CA ASP A 188 1.06 0.62 24.05
C ASP A 188 0.63 1.63 22.97
N ALA A 189 -0.15 2.63 23.36
CA ALA A 189 -0.57 3.73 22.49
C ALA A 189 0.62 4.48 21.88
N SER A 190 1.80 4.42 22.51
CA SER A 190 3.06 4.98 22.00
C SER A 190 3.64 4.22 20.79
N LYS A 191 3.21 2.99 20.51
CA LYS A 191 3.72 2.15 19.41
C LYS A 191 2.59 1.55 18.60
N PRO A 192 1.77 2.37 17.91
CA PRO A 192 0.61 1.87 17.18
C PRO A 192 1.04 0.88 16.09
N GLN A 193 0.26 -0.19 15.94
CA GLN A 193 0.48 -1.18 14.88
C GLN A 193 -0.55 -1.01 13.77
N TYR A 194 -0.11 -1.18 12.52
CA TYR A 194 -0.96 -1.17 11.34
C TYR A 194 -0.68 -2.39 10.47
N TYR A 195 -1.71 -2.99 9.90
CA TYR A 195 -1.61 -4.20 9.10
C TYR A 195 -1.87 -3.89 7.62
N ILE A 196 -1.14 -4.56 6.74
CA ILE A 196 -1.37 -4.50 5.30
C ILE A 196 -1.45 -5.94 4.81
N LEU A 197 -2.60 -6.31 4.27
CA LEU A 197 -2.84 -7.62 3.68
C LEU A 197 -2.84 -7.49 2.17
N ASN A 198 -1.94 -8.20 1.49
CA ASN A 198 -1.97 -8.34 0.04
C ASN A 198 -2.49 -9.73 -0.36
N ILE A 199 -3.64 -9.77 -1.02
CA ILE A 199 -4.25 -10.99 -1.56
C ILE A 199 -3.89 -11.08 -3.05
N ILE A 200 -3.11 -12.09 -3.42
CA ILE A 200 -2.68 -12.34 -4.81
C ILE A 200 -3.54 -13.46 -5.39
N THR A 201 -4.20 -13.23 -6.52
CA THR A 201 -5.23 -14.14 -7.05
C THR A 201 -5.38 -14.10 -8.56
N ARG A 202 -5.83 -15.23 -9.13
CA ARG A 202 -6.23 -15.39 -10.53
C ARG A 202 -7.74 -15.16 -10.77
N GLY A 203 -8.51 -14.82 -9.74
CA GLY A 203 -9.91 -14.41 -9.88
C GLY A 203 -10.98 -15.40 -9.42
N ALA A 204 -10.62 -16.50 -8.77
CA ALA A 204 -11.58 -17.56 -8.40
C ALA A 204 -12.25 -17.31 -7.03
N ILE A 205 -13.01 -16.23 -6.90
CA ILE A 205 -13.76 -15.89 -5.66
C ILE A 205 -15.19 -16.45 -5.67
N ASP A 206 -15.54 -17.25 -4.66
CA ASP A 206 -16.89 -17.82 -4.51
C ASP A 206 -17.69 -17.19 -3.36
N ASP A 207 -17.01 -16.66 -2.34
CA ASP A 207 -17.60 -16.17 -1.08
C ASP A 207 -17.77 -14.64 -1.06
N VAL A 208 -18.18 -14.04 -2.18
CA VAL A 208 -18.24 -12.58 -2.35
C VAL A 208 -19.03 -11.89 -1.23
N LYS A 209 -20.14 -12.48 -0.77
CA LYS A 209 -20.99 -11.88 0.27
C LYS A 209 -20.28 -11.89 1.63
N GLU A 210 -19.67 -13.00 1.97
CA GLU A 210 -18.88 -13.21 3.17
C GLU A 210 -17.64 -12.31 3.15
N THR A 211 -17.00 -12.16 1.99
CA THR A 211 -15.87 -11.26 1.77
C THR A 211 -16.29 -9.80 1.95
N VAL A 212 -17.46 -9.37 1.48
CA VAL A 212 -18.01 -8.03 1.78
C VAL A 212 -18.21 -7.85 3.28
N GLN A 213 -18.77 -8.85 3.98
CA GLN A 213 -18.95 -8.77 5.43
C GLN A 213 -17.62 -8.65 6.17
N ALA A 214 -16.63 -9.46 5.79
CA ALA A 214 -15.28 -9.45 6.35
C ALA A 214 -14.57 -8.11 6.07
N ALA A 215 -14.74 -7.53 4.87
CA ALA A 215 -14.21 -6.21 4.53
C ALA A 215 -14.87 -5.08 5.35
N ILE A 216 -16.20 -5.11 5.53
CA ILE A 216 -16.92 -4.16 6.40
C ILE A 216 -16.41 -4.29 7.85
N PHE A 217 -16.19 -5.51 8.34
CA PHE A 217 -15.59 -5.73 9.65
C PHE A 217 -14.16 -5.16 9.74
N ALA A 218 -13.33 -5.45 8.73
CA ALA A 218 -11.95 -4.99 8.64
C ALA A 218 -11.82 -3.46 8.58
N SER A 219 -12.83 -2.75 8.05
CA SER A 219 -12.84 -1.28 8.01
C SER A 219 -12.71 -0.62 9.40
N LYS A 220 -13.08 -1.35 10.47
CA LYS A 220 -12.98 -0.91 11.87
C LYS A 220 -11.64 -1.24 12.53
N ALA A 221 -10.79 -2.04 11.90
CA ALA A 221 -9.49 -2.45 12.41
C ALA A 221 -8.36 -1.61 11.78
N PRO A 222 -7.13 -1.57 12.36
CA PRO A 222 -5.98 -0.89 11.75
C PRO A 222 -5.38 -1.73 10.62
N ILE A 223 -6.13 -1.91 9.53
CA ILE A 223 -5.75 -2.77 8.39
C ILE A 223 -6.10 -2.17 7.03
N SER A 224 -5.21 -2.28 6.06
CA SER A 224 -5.49 -2.09 4.63
C SER A 224 -5.43 -3.42 3.88
N ILE A 225 -6.27 -3.60 2.87
CA ILE A 225 -6.37 -4.81 2.08
C ILE A 225 -6.16 -4.44 0.61
N VAL A 226 -5.16 -5.05 -0.02
CA VAL A 226 -4.80 -4.88 -1.42
C VAL A 226 -5.07 -6.18 -2.15
N PHE A 227 -5.93 -6.15 -3.16
CA PHE A 227 -6.15 -7.26 -4.08
C PHE A 227 -5.27 -7.09 -5.31
N THR A 228 -4.34 -8.01 -5.53
CA THR A 228 -3.48 -8.09 -6.71
C THR A 228 -4.00 -9.19 -7.62
N GLY A 229 -4.66 -8.80 -8.71
CA GLY A 229 -5.15 -9.73 -9.73
C GLY A 229 -4.05 -10.08 -10.74
N ILE A 230 -3.92 -11.36 -11.05
CA ILE A 230 -3.07 -11.91 -12.12
C ILE A 230 -4.00 -12.44 -13.22
N GLY A 231 -3.72 -12.07 -14.47
CA GLY A 231 -4.52 -12.39 -15.64
C GLY A 231 -5.61 -11.34 -15.94
N ASP A 232 -6.51 -11.71 -16.83
CA ASP A 232 -7.58 -10.86 -17.36
C ASP A 232 -8.98 -11.47 -17.20
N ARG A 233 -9.08 -12.66 -16.60
CA ARG A 233 -10.34 -13.40 -16.42
C ARG A 233 -10.76 -13.43 -14.95
N ASN A 234 -12.08 -13.43 -14.72
CA ASN A 234 -12.70 -13.58 -13.39
C ASN A 234 -12.30 -12.53 -12.32
N LEU A 235 -11.66 -11.41 -12.71
CA LEU A 235 -11.24 -10.36 -11.77
C LEU A 235 -12.32 -9.28 -11.50
N ASP A 236 -13.39 -9.22 -12.30
CA ASP A 236 -14.44 -8.20 -12.22
C ASP A 236 -15.04 -8.01 -10.81
N GLU A 237 -15.27 -9.11 -10.10
CA GLU A 237 -15.88 -9.07 -8.77
C GLU A 237 -14.89 -8.57 -7.72
N ILE A 238 -13.63 -8.99 -7.84
CA ILE A 238 -12.54 -8.56 -6.98
C ILE A 238 -12.22 -7.07 -7.20
N GLU A 239 -12.22 -6.61 -8.46
CA GLU A 239 -12.07 -5.20 -8.80
C GLU A 239 -13.19 -4.36 -8.17
N ARG A 240 -14.45 -4.79 -8.32
CA ARG A 240 -15.61 -4.11 -7.70
C ARG A 240 -15.52 -4.06 -6.18
N LEU A 241 -14.99 -5.12 -5.54
CA LEU A 241 -14.73 -5.12 -4.10
C LEU A 241 -13.66 -4.09 -3.75
N GLY A 242 -12.52 -4.12 -4.45
CA GLY A 242 -11.39 -3.23 -4.21
C GLY A 242 -11.70 -1.74 -4.38
N VAL A 243 -12.59 -1.39 -5.31
CA VAL A 243 -13.06 0.00 -5.50
C VAL A 243 -14.31 0.35 -4.67
N GLY A 244 -14.88 -0.63 -3.96
CA GLY A 244 -16.11 -0.46 -3.20
C GLY A 244 -15.95 0.43 -1.97
N GLY A 245 -14.82 0.32 -1.25
CA GLY A 245 -14.45 1.19 -0.13
C GLY A 245 -15.59 1.51 0.83
N LYS A 246 -15.84 2.82 1.07
CA LYS A 246 -16.93 3.32 1.93
C LYS A 246 -18.35 3.00 1.45
N ARG A 247 -18.52 2.54 0.21
CA ARG A 247 -19.83 2.25 -0.38
C ARG A 247 -20.33 0.85 -0.04
N LEU A 248 -19.45 -0.03 0.45
CA LEU A 248 -19.82 -1.38 0.87
C LEU A 248 -20.86 -1.33 2.00
N THR A 249 -21.99 -1.99 1.75
CA THR A 249 -23.12 -2.10 2.67
C THR A 249 -23.67 -3.53 2.62
N TYR A 250 -23.94 -4.11 3.78
CA TYR A 250 -24.52 -5.45 3.90
C TYR A 250 -25.39 -5.56 5.17
N HIS A 251 -26.65 -5.98 5.02
CA HIS A 251 -27.65 -6.05 6.11
C HIS A 251 -27.65 -4.84 7.06
N GLY A 252 -27.66 -3.62 6.50
CA GLY A 252 -27.69 -2.38 7.26
C GLY A 252 -26.35 -1.97 7.91
N ARG A 253 -25.30 -2.78 7.80
CA ARG A 253 -23.93 -2.41 8.19
C ARG A 253 -23.23 -1.79 6.99
N LYS A 254 -22.51 -0.69 7.22
CA LYS A 254 -21.72 0.02 6.19
C LYS A 254 -20.25 0.04 6.60
N SER A 255 -19.37 0.08 5.61
CA SER A 255 -17.93 0.26 5.85
C SER A 255 -17.64 1.62 6.50
N ASP A 256 -16.83 1.62 7.56
CA ASP A 256 -16.50 2.79 8.37
C ASP A 256 -15.54 3.75 7.69
N ARG A 257 -14.71 3.21 6.79
CA ARG A 257 -13.71 3.93 6.01
C ARG A 257 -13.37 3.16 4.74
N ASP A 258 -12.62 3.81 3.86
CA ASP A 258 -12.02 3.12 2.73
C ASP A 258 -10.73 2.45 3.21
N ASN A 259 -10.60 1.14 2.98
CA ASN A 259 -9.45 0.33 3.38
C ASN A 259 -9.12 -0.74 2.34
N LEU A 260 -9.70 -0.65 1.15
CA LEU A 260 -9.55 -1.61 0.07
C LEU A 260 -8.80 -0.95 -1.10
N GLN A 261 -8.06 -1.75 -1.85
CA GLN A 261 -7.40 -1.35 -3.08
C GLN A 261 -7.37 -2.54 -4.02
N PHE A 262 -7.52 -2.30 -5.31
CA PHE A 262 -7.33 -3.32 -6.35
C PHE A 262 -6.29 -2.87 -7.36
N VAL A 263 -5.45 -3.80 -7.79
CA VAL A 263 -4.52 -3.64 -8.89
C VAL A 263 -4.58 -4.89 -9.77
N ASN A 264 -4.74 -4.70 -11.08
CA ASN A 264 -4.56 -5.78 -12.06
C ASN A 264 -3.11 -5.76 -12.53
N MET A 265 -2.30 -6.69 -12.03
CA MET A 265 -0.88 -6.77 -12.34
C MET A 265 -0.64 -6.99 -13.83
N THR A 266 -1.36 -7.93 -14.46
CA THR A 266 -1.18 -8.23 -15.89
C THR A 266 -1.44 -7.01 -16.75
N LYS A 267 -2.46 -6.21 -16.43
CA LYS A 267 -2.72 -4.94 -17.12
C LYS A 267 -1.60 -3.92 -16.90
N VAL A 268 -1.06 -3.81 -15.69
CA VAL A 268 0.11 -2.92 -15.43
C VAL A 268 1.29 -3.35 -16.30
N LEU A 269 1.62 -4.63 -16.33
CA LEU A 269 2.74 -5.15 -17.10
C LEU A 269 2.55 -4.96 -18.62
N LEU A 270 1.32 -5.04 -19.13
CA LEU A 270 1.01 -4.79 -20.54
C LEU A 270 1.06 -3.31 -20.92
N GLU A 271 0.80 -2.40 -19.97
CA GLU A 271 0.90 -0.96 -20.18
C GLU A 271 2.34 -0.44 -20.03
N SER A 272 3.22 -1.22 -19.41
CA SER A 272 4.63 -0.88 -19.20
C SER A 272 5.49 -1.40 -20.36
N ASP A 273 5.91 -0.50 -21.26
CA ASP A 273 6.94 -0.77 -22.28
C ASP A 273 8.38 -0.74 -21.69
N GLY A 274 8.49 -0.65 -20.37
CA GLY A 274 9.70 -0.39 -19.62
C GLY A 274 10.53 -1.62 -19.26
N SER A 275 11.63 -1.38 -18.55
CA SER A 275 12.44 -2.46 -17.97
C SER A 275 11.68 -3.18 -16.84
N ALA A 276 12.12 -4.39 -16.48
CA ALA A 276 11.52 -5.13 -15.36
C ALA A 276 11.48 -4.32 -14.04
N GLU A 277 12.49 -3.48 -13.79
CA GLU A 277 12.55 -2.59 -12.62
C GLU A 277 11.50 -1.47 -12.67
N GLU A 278 11.21 -0.95 -13.86
CA GLU A 278 10.17 0.07 -14.04
C GLU A 278 8.77 -0.52 -13.85
N SER A 279 8.54 -1.74 -14.37
CA SER A 279 7.32 -2.50 -14.15
C SER A 279 7.13 -2.84 -12.67
N LYS A 280 8.21 -3.20 -11.97
CA LYS A 280 8.23 -3.44 -10.53
C LYS A 280 7.80 -2.19 -9.77
N PHE A 281 8.42 -1.06 -10.07
CA PHE A 281 8.11 0.23 -9.46
C PHE A 281 6.64 0.63 -9.71
N THR A 282 6.17 0.52 -10.94
CA THR A 282 4.80 0.89 -11.33
C THR A 282 3.75 0.01 -10.64
N LEU A 283 4.00 -1.31 -10.56
CA LEU A 283 3.12 -2.22 -9.85
C LEU A 283 3.02 -1.85 -8.37
N SER A 284 4.16 -1.62 -7.72
CA SER A 284 4.21 -1.24 -6.31
C SER A 284 3.53 0.10 -6.05
N GLU A 285 3.79 1.10 -6.89
CA GLU A 285 3.14 2.40 -6.79
C GLU A 285 1.61 2.25 -6.86
N ARG A 286 1.09 1.57 -7.89
CA ARG A 286 -0.37 1.38 -8.07
C ARG A 286 -1.00 0.53 -6.95
N ALA A 287 -0.30 -0.52 -6.49
CA ALA A 287 -0.77 -1.39 -5.41
C ALA A 287 -0.86 -0.64 -4.08
N LEU A 288 0.06 0.30 -3.83
CA LEU A 288 0.26 0.91 -2.51
C LEU A 288 -0.18 2.37 -2.42
N TYR A 289 -0.58 2.98 -3.53
CA TYR A 289 -0.96 4.39 -3.65
C TYR A 289 -1.93 4.87 -2.56
N GLN A 290 -2.90 4.03 -2.17
CA GLN A 290 -3.89 4.40 -1.16
C GLN A 290 -3.45 4.18 0.29
N ILE A 291 -2.42 3.36 0.54
CA ILE A 291 -2.07 2.90 1.88
C ILE A 291 -1.74 4.06 2.84
N PRO A 292 -0.92 5.07 2.48
CA PRO A 292 -0.66 6.20 3.37
C PRO A 292 -1.94 6.92 3.80
N ARG A 293 -2.84 7.20 2.84
CA ARG A 293 -4.13 7.85 3.12
C ARG A 293 -5.02 7.00 4.03
N GLN A 294 -5.11 5.70 3.78
CA GLN A 294 -5.92 4.76 4.57
C GLN A 294 -5.39 4.61 6.00
N LEU A 295 -4.08 4.60 6.17
CA LEU A 295 -3.39 4.56 7.46
C LEU A 295 -3.64 5.84 8.25
N THR A 296 -3.35 7.01 7.67
CA THR A 296 -3.55 8.30 8.35
C THR A 296 -5.03 8.51 8.69
N SER A 297 -5.94 8.20 7.77
CA SER A 297 -7.39 8.31 8.02
C SER A 297 -7.84 7.44 9.19
N TYR A 298 -7.27 6.26 9.38
CA TYR A 298 -7.59 5.40 10.51
C TYR A 298 -7.07 5.99 11.82
N PHE A 299 -5.79 6.36 11.89
CA PHE A 299 -5.20 6.86 13.13
C PHE A 299 -5.81 8.18 13.58
N THR A 300 -6.00 9.13 12.66
CA THR A 300 -6.68 10.41 12.95
C THR A 300 -8.09 10.19 13.49
N LYS A 301 -8.88 9.27 12.90
CA LYS A 301 -10.22 8.94 13.39
C LYS A 301 -10.21 8.35 14.80
N ASN A 302 -9.14 7.65 15.17
CA ASN A 302 -8.98 7.02 16.48
C ASN A 302 -8.17 7.88 17.47
N GLY A 303 -7.92 9.17 17.16
CA GLY A 303 -7.21 10.08 18.05
C GLY A 303 -5.71 9.77 18.21
N ILE A 304 -5.14 8.96 17.33
CA ILE A 304 -3.71 8.66 17.28
C ILE A 304 -3.09 9.64 16.28
N PHE A 305 -2.29 10.56 16.79
CA PHE A 305 -1.62 11.58 15.99
C PHE A 305 -0.11 11.34 15.96
N PRO A 306 0.57 11.76 14.89
CA PRO A 306 2.03 11.80 14.89
C PRO A 306 2.49 12.63 16.09
N VAL A 307 3.37 12.07 16.92
CA VAL A 307 3.96 12.82 18.02
C VAL A 307 4.98 13.79 17.41
N GLU A 308 4.80 15.08 17.68
CA GLU A 308 5.86 16.07 17.40
C GLU A 308 7.14 15.63 18.11
N LYS A 309 8.26 15.64 17.41
CA LYS A 309 9.57 15.37 18.02
C LYS A 309 9.75 16.32 19.20
N GLN A 310 9.63 15.82 20.42
CA GLN A 310 10.17 16.50 21.58
C GLN A 310 11.65 16.14 21.63
N ASP A 311 12.49 17.05 21.18
CA ASP A 311 13.92 16.96 21.46
C ASP A 311 14.07 17.17 22.97
N THR A 312 14.45 16.10 23.68
CA THR A 312 14.87 16.21 25.07
C THR A 312 16.12 17.07 25.10
N ALA A 313 15.94 18.37 25.35
CA ALA A 313 17.01 19.26 25.70
C ALA A 313 17.67 18.70 26.96
N THR A 314 18.86 18.12 26.79
CA THR A 314 19.76 17.82 27.89
C THR A 314 20.07 19.15 28.57
N THR A 315 19.37 19.45 29.67
CA THR A 315 19.70 20.58 30.54
C THR A 315 21.07 20.34 31.16
N ASP A 316 22.11 20.82 30.48
CA ASP A 316 23.38 21.09 31.14
C ASP A 316 23.32 22.53 31.67
N ASN A 317 23.18 22.62 32.98
CA ASN A 317 22.85 23.82 33.72
C ASN A 317 24.14 24.64 33.93
N THR A 318 24.41 25.64 33.10
CA THR A 318 25.38 26.70 33.43
C THR A 318 24.78 28.09 33.23
N LEU A 319 24.45 28.71 34.38
CA LEU A 319 24.04 30.09 34.57
C LEU A 319 25.03 31.07 33.93
N ARG A 320 24.59 31.99 33.05
CA ARG A 320 25.04 33.40 32.95
C ARG A 320 23.94 34.32 32.35
N PRO A 321 23.93 35.63 32.69
CA PRO A 321 22.70 36.42 32.80
C PRO A 321 22.30 37.27 31.58
N MET A 322 21.02 37.68 31.64
CA MET A 322 20.18 38.41 30.68
C MET A 322 20.80 39.56 29.87
N ALA A 323 20.30 39.71 28.64
CA ALA A 323 20.09 41.01 28.01
C ALA A 323 18.72 41.05 27.33
N VAL A 324 17.83 41.88 27.87
CA VAL A 324 16.51 42.22 27.34
C VAL A 324 16.69 43.23 26.22
N PHE A 325 16.13 42.97 25.04
CA PHE A 325 15.84 44.03 24.07
C PHE A 325 14.40 43.89 23.57
N ARG A 326 13.57 44.88 23.93
CA ARG A 326 12.28 45.18 23.32
C ARG A 326 12.52 46.05 22.09
N SER A 327 11.81 45.79 21.00
CA SER A 327 11.22 46.86 20.21
C SER A 327 10.00 46.40 19.44
N SER A 328 9.10 47.37 19.31
CA SER A 328 7.67 47.30 19.08
C SER A 328 7.26 47.37 17.61
N SER A 329 6.13 46.71 17.34
CA SER A 329 4.98 47.08 16.51
C SER A 329 5.10 48.26 15.53
N ILE A 330 4.76 47.99 14.26
CA ILE A 330 4.07 48.95 13.38
C ILE A 330 2.88 48.25 12.74
N VAL A 331 1.71 48.85 12.98
CA VAL A 331 0.40 48.64 12.35
C VAL A 331 0.35 49.50 11.07
N SER A 332 -0.41 49.04 10.08
CA SER A 332 -1.31 49.79 9.17
C SER A 332 -1.46 49.01 7.85
N ASP A 333 -2.53 49.05 7.07
CA ASP A 333 -3.97 49.30 7.21
C ASP A 333 -4.53 49.13 5.78
N ASP A 334 -5.83 48.80 5.69
CA ASP A 334 -6.74 49.05 4.58
C ASP A 334 -6.62 48.40 3.18
N GLY A 335 -7.76 47.87 2.72
CA GLY A 335 -8.33 48.34 1.46
C GLY A 335 -8.93 47.34 0.46
N HIS A 336 -10.20 46.97 0.68
CA HIS A 336 -11.31 46.90 -0.29
C HIS A 336 -11.18 46.24 -1.70
N GLY A 337 -12.15 45.39 -2.06
CA GLY A 337 -12.54 45.14 -3.47
C GLY A 337 -13.47 43.94 -3.67
N SER A 338 -14.60 44.14 -4.34
CA SER A 338 -15.80 43.27 -4.41
C SER A 338 -16.20 42.95 -5.86
N LEU A 339 -17.04 41.91 -6.06
CA LEU A 339 -17.88 41.58 -7.25
C LEU A 339 -17.12 41.05 -8.50
N ASP A 340 -17.62 40.15 -9.37
CA ASP A 340 -18.96 39.60 -9.60
C ASP A 340 -18.90 38.28 -10.42
N LYS A 341 -20.07 37.65 -10.53
CA LYS A 341 -20.52 36.42 -11.22
C LYS A 341 -20.05 36.18 -12.68
N SER A 342 -20.00 34.91 -13.10
CA SER A 342 -20.95 34.31 -14.08
C SER A 342 -20.52 32.92 -14.59
N SER A 343 -21.48 31.99 -14.63
CA SER A 343 -21.54 30.74 -15.40
C SER A 343 -22.44 30.90 -16.63
N PRO A 344 -22.38 30.00 -17.63
CA PRO A 344 -23.49 29.06 -17.92
C PRO A 344 -23.02 27.63 -18.34
N GLU A 345 -23.70 26.55 -17.92
CA GLU A 345 -24.67 25.70 -18.67
C GLU A 345 -24.12 25.07 -19.98
N GLU A 346 -23.90 23.75 -20.08
CA GLU A 346 -24.79 22.57 -20.26
C GLU A 346 -24.75 22.04 -21.70
N THR A 347 -24.57 20.72 -21.89
CA THR A 347 -25.40 19.87 -22.79
C THR A 347 -25.00 18.38 -22.71
N GLU A 348 -25.97 17.56 -22.33
CA GLU A 348 -26.01 16.10 -22.53
C GLU A 348 -26.43 15.74 -23.96
N THR A 349 -25.95 14.62 -24.50
CA THR A 349 -26.67 13.88 -25.56
C THR A 349 -26.54 12.36 -25.38
N VAL A 350 -27.67 11.69 -25.64
CA VAL A 350 -28.01 10.29 -25.38
C VAL A 350 -27.69 9.37 -26.57
N ALA A 351 -27.51 8.08 -26.26
CA ALA A 351 -27.25 6.92 -27.14
C ALA A 351 -28.32 6.64 -28.23
N PRO A 352 -28.11 5.59 -29.07
CA PRO A 352 -28.90 4.37 -28.87
C PRO A 352 -28.20 3.02 -29.20
N SER A 353 -28.95 1.95 -28.94
CA SER A 353 -28.63 0.52 -28.80
C SER A 353 -28.94 -0.38 -30.01
N SER A 354 -28.34 -1.59 -30.07
CA SER A 354 -28.96 -2.90 -30.44
C SER A 354 -27.88 -4.01 -30.38
N ALA A 355 -27.92 -5.09 -29.59
CA ALA A 355 -28.80 -6.28 -29.54
C ALA A 355 -28.43 -7.42 -30.54
N LYS A 356 -27.72 -8.43 -30.03
CA LYS A 356 -27.53 -9.88 -30.38
C LYS A 356 -26.43 -10.38 -29.40
N ASP A 357 -26.40 -11.54 -28.73
CA ASP A 357 -26.86 -12.89 -29.02
C ASP A 357 -27.21 -13.65 -27.72
N SER A 358 -28.08 -14.66 -27.87
CA SER A 358 -28.85 -15.32 -26.82
C SER A 358 -28.26 -16.66 -26.31
N SER A 359 -27.01 -17.00 -26.61
CA SER A 359 -26.33 -18.19 -26.06
C SER A 359 -25.34 -17.84 -24.92
N GLU A 360 -24.85 -16.60 -24.87
CA GLU A 360 -24.04 -16.04 -23.77
C GLU A 360 -24.90 -15.71 -22.54
N GLN A 361 -26.22 -15.58 -22.71
CA GLN A 361 -27.15 -15.15 -21.67
C GLN A 361 -27.35 -16.18 -20.55
N ALA A 362 -27.13 -17.48 -20.79
CA ALA A 362 -27.30 -18.50 -19.74
C ALA A 362 -26.11 -18.50 -18.76
N ARG A 363 -24.87 -18.38 -19.25
CA ARG A 363 -23.65 -18.24 -18.40
C ARG A 363 -23.53 -16.83 -17.80
N ARG A 364 -23.88 -15.78 -18.56
CA ARG A 364 -24.01 -14.42 -18.03
C ARG A 364 -25.13 -14.28 -17.01
N ARG A 365 -26.16 -15.13 -16.97
CA ARG A 365 -27.22 -15.03 -15.95
C ARG A 365 -26.72 -15.41 -14.56
N GLN A 366 -25.78 -16.35 -14.46
CA GLN A 366 -25.15 -16.74 -13.19
C GLN A 366 -24.16 -15.66 -12.72
N HIS A 367 -23.28 -15.17 -13.60
CA HIS A 367 -22.42 -14.00 -13.34
C HIS A 367 -23.20 -12.68 -13.12
N LYS A 368 -24.33 -12.44 -13.81
CA LYS A 368 -25.18 -11.27 -13.60
C LYS A 368 -25.97 -11.36 -12.30
N ALA A 369 -26.35 -12.54 -11.83
CA ALA A 369 -27.02 -12.70 -10.55
C ALA A 369 -26.07 -12.34 -9.39
N LEU A 370 -24.80 -12.79 -9.47
CA LEU A 370 -23.74 -12.44 -8.53
C LEU A 370 -23.37 -10.94 -8.62
N SER A 371 -23.18 -10.41 -9.84
CA SER A 371 -22.96 -8.98 -10.11
C SER A 371 -24.11 -8.07 -9.64
N ARG A 372 -25.37 -8.49 -9.78
CA ARG A 372 -26.55 -7.76 -9.28
C ARG A 372 -26.57 -7.70 -7.75
N GLY A 373 -26.17 -8.80 -7.09
CA GLY A 373 -25.98 -8.83 -5.64
C GLY A 373 -25.00 -7.75 -5.19
N MET A 374 -23.85 -7.63 -5.87
CA MET A 374 -22.86 -6.59 -5.56
C MET A 374 -23.32 -5.16 -5.85
N ARG A 375 -24.08 -4.91 -6.93
CA ARG A 375 -24.68 -3.59 -7.16
C ARG A 375 -25.57 -3.17 -5.99
N SER A 376 -26.35 -4.10 -5.44
CA SER A 376 -27.15 -3.84 -4.23
C SER A 376 -26.30 -3.61 -2.97
N MET A 377 -25.06 -4.10 -2.93
CA MET A 377 -24.14 -3.93 -1.80
C MET A 377 -23.22 -2.71 -1.92
N THR A 378 -23.17 -2.04 -3.08
CA THR A 378 -22.27 -0.90 -3.39
C THR A 378 -23.00 0.38 -3.77
N LEU A 379 -24.33 0.35 -3.87
CA LEU A 379 -25.17 1.48 -4.23
C LEU A 379 -26.31 1.62 -3.22
N VAL A 380 -26.28 2.72 -2.47
CA VAL A 380 -27.49 3.48 -2.18
C VAL A 380 -27.66 4.39 -3.40
N ASP A 381 -28.74 4.19 -4.13
CA ASP A 381 -29.10 5.02 -5.28
C ASP A 381 -29.54 6.38 -4.72
N ASP A 382 -28.65 7.38 -4.71
CA ASP A 382 -29.00 8.78 -4.45
C ASP A 382 -29.76 9.34 -5.67
N ARG A 383 -30.98 8.82 -5.86
CA ARG A 383 -32.03 9.39 -6.69
C ARG A 383 -33.37 9.10 -6.03
N ARG A 384 -33.86 10.04 -5.23
CA ARG A 384 -35.16 10.70 -5.38
C ARG A 384 -35.50 11.53 -4.13
N TYR A 385 -35.88 12.79 -4.41
CA TYR A 385 -36.93 13.62 -3.81
C TYR A 385 -37.41 13.31 -2.39
#